data_AF-A0A1S8KIN9-F1
#
_entry.id   AF-A0A1S8KIN9-F1
#
_cell.length_a   1.000
_cell.length_b   1.000
_cell.length_c   1.000
_cell.angle_alpha   90.00
_cell.angle_beta   90.00
_cell.angle_gamma   90.00
#
_symmetry.space_group_name_H-M   'P 1'
#
loop_
_entity.id
_entity.type
_entity.pdbx_description
1 polymer ?
#
loop_
_entity_poly.entity_id
_entity_poly.type
_entity_poly.pdbx_seq_one_letter_code
_entity_poly.pdbx_strand_id
1 'polypeptide(L)' 'GLPKEMDFNQVNQGFISSVASKRNHIPRKSLNYQTPLEVFLSYVNGKFCLA' A
#
# COMPACT_ATOMS: atom_id res chain seq x y z
N GLY A 1 -2.44 12.03 1.70
CA GLY A 1 -1.93 11.36 0.49
C GLY A 1 -0.85 12.23 -0.11
N LEU A 2 -0.21 11.80 -1.19
CA LEU A 2 0.71 12.68 -1.92
C LEU A 2 -0.09 13.63 -2.82
N PRO A 3 0.27 14.91 -2.90
CA PRO A 3 -0.29 15.84 -3.87
C PRO A 3 -0.14 15.32 -5.30
N LYS A 4 -1.07 15.68 -6.18
CA LYS A 4 -0.96 15.37 -7.60
C LYS A 4 0.22 16.15 -8.19
N GLU A 5 0.92 15.56 -9.15
CA GLU A 5 2.05 16.19 -9.89
C GLU A 5 3.27 16.57 -9.02
N MET A 6 3.38 16.00 -7.82
CA MET A 6 4.56 16.19 -6.98
C MET A 6 5.77 15.45 -7.55
N ASP A 7 6.92 16.12 -7.67
CA ASP A 7 8.20 15.49 -8.03
C ASP A 7 8.77 14.72 -6.83
N PHE A 8 8.82 13.40 -6.92
CA PHE A 8 9.31 12.54 -5.84
C PHE A 8 10.81 12.66 -5.61
N ASN A 9 11.60 13.12 -6.58
CA ASN A 9 13.06 13.26 -6.42
C ASN A 9 13.44 14.39 -5.45
N GLN A 10 12.52 15.34 -5.22
CA GLN A 10 12.72 16.48 -4.31
C GLN A 10 12.14 16.22 -2.91
N VAL A 11 11.59 15.03 -2.65
CA VAL A 11 10.84 14.75 -1.43
C VAL A 11 11.63 13.82 -0.52
N ASN A 12 11.60 14.12 0.78
CA ASN A 12 12.28 13.32 1.78
C ASN A 12 11.76 11.87 1.81
N GLN A 13 12.68 10.89 1.79
CA GLN A 13 12.34 9.47 1.81
C GLN A 13 11.50 9.05 3.02
N GLY A 14 11.73 9.66 4.19
CA GLY A 14 10.95 9.41 5.41
C GLY A 14 9.50 9.84 5.25
N PHE A 15 9.26 10.98 4.61
CA PHE A 15 7.90 11.42 4.28
C PHE A 15 7.21 10.44 3.33
N ILE A 16 7.86 10.04 2.23
CA ILE A 16 7.31 9.06 1.29
C ILE A 16 6.98 7.74 2.00
N SER A 17 7.90 7.26 2.84
CA SER A 17 7.74 6.02 3.61
C SER A 17 6.56 6.10 4.58
N SER A 18 6.39 7.24 5.26
CA SER A 18 5.25 7.46 6.17
C SER A 18 3.91 7.44 5.43
N VAL A 19 3.86 8.02 4.23
CA VAL A 19 2.63 8.07 3.42
C VAL A 19 2.32 6.69 2.86
N ALA A 20 3.32 5.96 2.39
CA ALA A 20 3.19 4.57 1.94
C ALA A 20 2.68 3.67 3.07
N SER A 21 3.30 3.74 4.25
CA SER A 21 2.87 3.00 5.45
C SER A 21 1.41 3.29 5.77
N LYS A 22 1.02 4.57 5.83
CA LYS A 22 -0.38 4.95 6.06
C LYS A 22 -1.31 4.37 4.99
N ARG A 23 -0.95 4.40 3.71
CA ARG A 23 -1.79 3.90 2.62
C ARG A 23 -1.95 2.37 2.64
N ASN A 24 -0.89 1.66 3.04
CA ASN A 24 -0.85 0.20 3.11
C ASN A 24 -1.75 -0.37 4.20
N HIS A 25 -2.13 0.42 5.20
CA HIS A 25 -3.00 0.02 6.31
C HIS A 25 -4.46 0.52 6.20
N ILE A 26 -4.83 1.23 5.13
CA ILE A 26 -6.22 1.69 4.97
C ILE A 26 -7.01 0.67 4.14
N PRO A 27 -8.12 0.13 4.68
CA PRO A 27 -9.06 -0.72 3.95
C PRO A 27 -9.51 -0.13 2.61
N ARG A 28 -9.70 -0.99 1.61
CA ARG A 28 -10.22 -0.62 0.29
C ARG A 28 -11.47 -1.42 -0.02
N LYS A 29 -12.55 -0.73 -0.42
CA LYS A 29 -13.81 -1.38 -0.83
C LYS A 29 -13.61 -2.39 -1.96
N SER A 30 -12.74 -2.08 -2.92
CA SER A 30 -12.38 -2.98 -4.03
C SER A 30 -11.60 -4.23 -3.60
N LEU A 31 -11.03 -4.23 -2.39
CA LEU A 31 -10.34 -5.38 -1.80
C LEU A 31 -11.23 -6.09 -0.77
N ASN A 32 -12.56 -5.94 -0.87
CA ASN A 32 -13.51 -6.43 0.13
C ASN A 32 -13.20 -5.91 1.54
N TYR A 33 -12.86 -4.62 1.64
CA TYR A 33 -12.47 -3.94 2.88
C TYR A 33 -11.20 -4.50 3.55
N GLN A 34 -10.37 -5.26 2.83
CA GLN A 34 -9.02 -5.57 3.26
C GLN A 34 -8.06 -4.42 2.94
N THR A 35 -6.96 -4.37 3.67
CA THR A 35 -5.85 -3.45 3.42
C THR A 35 -4.97 -3.97 2.28
N PRO A 36 -4.30 -3.08 1.53
CA PRO A 36 -3.30 -3.50 0.53
C PRO A 36 -2.21 -4.42 1.11
N LEU A 37 -1.79 -4.19 2.35
CA LEU A 37 -0.77 -5.01 3.01
C LEU A 37 -1.24 -6.43 3.28
N GLU A 38 -2.46 -6.60 3.82
CA GLU A 38 -3.04 -7.93 4.06
C GLU A 38 -3.16 -8.73 2.77
N VAL A 39 -3.65 -8.09 1.71
CA VAL A 39 -3.77 -8.74 0.39
C VAL A 39 -2.39 -9.11 -0.15
N PHE A 40 -1.40 -8.22 -0.08
CA PHE A 40 -0.04 -8.54 -0.51
C PHE A 40 0.55 -9.75 0.25
N LEU A 41 0.47 -9.74 1.58
CA LEU A 41 0.98 -10.83 2.42
C LEU A 41 0.24 -12.14 2.16
N SER A 42 -1.03 -12.11 1.77
CA SER A 42 -1.79 -13.32 1.42
C SER A 42 -1.27 -14.00 0.16
N TYR A 43 -0.79 -13.24 -0.84
CA TYR A 43 -0.12 -13.79 -2.01
C TYR A 43 1.26 -14.34 -1.66
N VAL A 44 2.05 -13.60 -0.87
CA VAL A 44 3.40 -14.04 -0.45
C VAL A 44 3.34 -15.30 0.40
N ASN A 45 2.36 -15.41 1.30
CA ASN A 45 2.19 -16.58 2.18
C ASN A 45 1.44 -17.73 1.48
N GLY A 46 1.21 -17.66 0.18
CA GLY A 46 0.66 -18.78 -0.60
C GLY A 46 -0.84 -19.05 -0.39
N LYS A 47 -1.59 -18.20 0.32
CA LYS A 47 -3.06 -18.35 0.47
C LYS A 47 -3.80 -18.29 -0.86
N PHE A 48 -3.20 -17.68 -1.89
CA PHE A 48 -3.75 -17.58 -3.24
C PHE A 48 -2.94 -18.37 -4.29
N CYS A 49 -1.87 -19.09 -3.91
CA CYS A 49 -1.01 -19.84 -4.84
C CYS A 49 -1.42 -21.31 -5.02
N LEU A 50 -2.62 -21.69 -4.58
CA LEU A 50 -3.18 -23.06 -4.67
C LEU A 50 -4.30 -23.17 -5.71
N ALA A 51 -4.30 -22.31 -6.72
CA ALA A 51 -5.22 -22.36 -7.86
C ALA A 51 -4.47 -22.72 -9.15
#